data_AF-A0A522Y1X7-F1
#
_entry.id   AF-A0A522Y1X7-F1
#
_cell.length_a   1.000
_cell.length_b   1.000
_cell.length_c   1.000
_cell.angle_alpha   90.00
_cell.angle_beta   90.00
_cell.angle_gamma   90.00
#
_symmetry.space_group_name_H-M   'P 1'
#
loop_
_entity.id
_entity.type
_entity.pdbx_description
1 polymer ?
#
loop_
_entity_poly.entity_id
_entity_poly.type
_entity_poly.pdbx_seq_one_letter_code
_entity_poly.pdbx_strand_id
1 'polypeptide(L)'
;MATTPSTRPSLCGTVPLASKLERLGANYRRVWAQDAQGSHREAGWLIAGLGSQRTDELGREFDQAGILGWSRGEPVRLRMLMPAPPDAAGAGLPHVDWIE
;
A
#
# COMPACT_ATOMS: atom_id res chain seq x y z
N MET A 1 26.00 -25.69 -15.20
CA MET A 1 24.58 -25.45 -14.88
C MET A 1 24.48 -24.09 -14.22
N ALA A 2 23.99 -23.08 -14.94
CA ALA A 2 23.72 -21.76 -14.38
C ALA A 2 22.19 -21.63 -14.27
N THR A 3 21.69 -21.48 -13.05
CA THR A 3 20.27 -21.23 -12.78
C THR A 3 19.92 -19.81 -13.18
N THR A 4 19.20 -19.66 -14.27
CA THR A 4 18.60 -18.41 -14.71
C THR A 4 17.54 -17.96 -13.70
N PRO A 5 17.54 -16.71 -13.20
CA PRO A 5 16.44 -16.23 -12.36
C PRO A 5 15.18 -16.10 -13.23
N SER A 6 14.15 -16.86 -12.84
CA SER A 6 12.81 -16.83 -13.43
C SER A 6 12.19 -15.46 -13.20
N THR A 7 12.34 -14.56 -14.17
CA THR A 7 11.60 -13.30 -14.21
C THR A 7 10.21 -13.64 -14.74
N ARG A 8 9.21 -13.73 -13.84
CA ARG A 8 7.82 -13.77 -14.29
C ARG A 8 7.57 -12.51 -15.14
N PRO A 9 6.93 -12.62 -16.31
CA PRO A 9 6.60 -11.45 -17.10
C PRO A 9 5.66 -10.54 -16.30
N SER A 10 6.10 -9.29 -16.08
CA SER A 10 5.23 -8.21 -15.58
C SER A 10 4.05 -8.04 -16.53
N LEU A 11 2.85 -7.98 -15.98
CA LEU A 11 1.59 -7.77 -16.71
C LEU A 11 1.67 -6.46 -17.51
N CYS A 12 1.84 -6.59 -18.83
CA CYS A 12 2.03 -5.51 -19.81
C CYS A 12 0.73 -4.72 -20.11
N GLY A 13 -0.22 -4.64 -19.16
CA GLY A 13 -1.54 -4.03 -19.36
C GLY A 13 -1.89 -2.93 -18.35
N THR A 14 -1.19 -2.83 -17.23
CA THR A 14 -1.54 -1.86 -16.16
C THR A 14 -0.72 -0.60 -16.34
N VAL A 15 -1.39 0.55 -16.36
CA VAL A 15 -0.72 1.86 -16.31
C VAL A 15 0.11 1.93 -15.02
N PRO A 16 1.40 2.30 -15.05
CA PRO A 16 2.20 2.40 -13.84
C PRO A 16 1.55 3.31 -12.79
N LEU A 17 1.62 2.91 -11.52
CA LEU A 17 1.09 3.71 -10.40
C LEU A 17 1.59 5.16 -10.47
N ALA A 18 2.87 5.38 -10.77
CA ALA A 18 3.45 6.71 -10.93
C ALA A 18 2.68 7.56 -11.96
N SER A 19 2.46 7.02 -13.16
CA SER A 19 1.71 7.72 -14.21
C SER A 19 0.27 8.02 -13.80
N LYS A 20 -0.35 7.16 -12.97
CA LYS A 20 -1.69 7.43 -12.43
C LYS A 20 -1.66 8.55 -11.40
N LEU A 21 -0.67 8.56 -10.51
CA LEU A 21 -0.49 9.62 -9.52
C LEU A 21 -0.22 10.98 -10.18
N GLU A 22 0.53 11.01 -11.28
CA GLU A 22 0.74 12.22 -12.10
C GLU A 22 -0.59 12.76 -12.64
N ARG A 23 -1.43 11.90 -13.25
CA ARG A 23 -2.75 12.31 -13.75
C ARG A 23 -3.69 12.81 -12.66
N LEU A 24 -3.56 12.27 -11.45
CA LEU A 24 -4.33 12.70 -10.28
C LEU A 24 -3.80 14.00 -9.66
N GLY A 25 -2.66 14.53 -10.13
CA GLY A 25 -2.00 15.70 -9.55
C GLY A 25 -1.52 15.46 -8.11
N ALA A 26 -1.29 14.21 -7.73
CA ALA A 26 -0.88 13.85 -6.38
C ALA A 26 0.61 14.15 -6.15
N ASN A 27 0.97 14.52 -4.92
CA ASN A 27 2.38 14.61 -4.53
C ASN A 27 2.84 13.23 -4.06
N TYR A 28 3.87 12.67 -4.68
CA TYR A 28 4.34 11.34 -4.31
C TYR A 28 5.86 11.19 -4.33
N ARG A 29 6.37 10.25 -3.53
CA ARG A 29 7.79 9.87 -3.44
C ARG A 29 7.93 8.37 -3.36
N ARG A 30 8.94 7.82 -4.04
CA ARG A 30 9.44 6.47 -3.74
C ARG A 30 10.06 6.48 -2.35
N VAL A 31 9.68 5.52 -1.53
CA VAL A 31 10.18 5.38 -0.16
C VAL A 31 10.46 3.92 0.15
N TRP A 32 11.08 3.71 1.30
CA TRP A 32 11.32 2.39 1.84
C TRP A 32 10.70 2.31 3.22
N ALA A 33 9.83 1.33 3.42
CA ALA A 33 9.45 0.90 4.77
C ALA A 33 10.56 -0.01 5.26
N GLN A 34 11.12 0.28 6.43
CA GLN A 34 12.24 -0.48 6.95
C GLN A 34 12.22 -0.55 8.47
N ASP A 35 12.82 -1.62 9.00
CA ASP A 35 13.11 -1.68 10.43
C ASP A 35 14.18 -0.64 10.83
N ALA A 36 14.37 -0.48 12.14
CA ALA A 36 15.31 0.51 12.69
C ALA A 36 16.77 0.29 12.26
N GLN A 37 17.12 -0.92 11.83
CA GLN A 37 18.48 -1.30 11.40
C GLN A 37 18.61 -1.39 9.87
N GLY A 38 17.52 -1.18 9.12
CA GLY A 38 17.46 -1.33 7.68
C GLY A 38 17.61 -2.76 7.15
N SER A 39 17.54 -3.78 8.01
CA SER A 39 17.77 -5.18 7.60
C SER A 39 16.58 -5.78 6.85
N HIS A 40 15.36 -5.35 7.19
CA HIS A 40 14.16 -5.61 6.41
C HIS A 40 13.74 -4.32 5.73
N ARG A 41 13.56 -4.40 4.41
CA ARG A 41 13.25 -3.24 3.58
C ARG A 41 12.23 -3.60 2.51
N GLU A 42 11.17 -2.82 2.43
CA GLU A 42 10.12 -2.97 1.45
C GLU A 42 9.96 -1.69 0.63
N ALA A 43 9.91 -1.85 -0.69
CA ALA A 43 9.77 -0.73 -1.62
C ALA A 43 8.33 -0.24 -1.62
N GLY A 44 8.13 1.05 -1.39
CA GLY A 44 6.79 1.64 -1.32
C GLY A 44 6.68 3.02 -1.95
N TRP A 45 5.53 3.64 -1.72
CA TRP A 45 5.22 5.01 -2.12
C TRP A 45 4.66 5.77 -0.93
N LEU A 46 5.15 6.99 -0.72
CA LEU A 46 4.48 7.97 0.11
C LEU A 46 3.68 8.89 -0.80
N ILE A 47 2.38 9.00 -0.57
CA ILE A 47 1.46 9.78 -1.39
C ILE A 47 0.74 10.77 -0.49
N ALA A 48 0.71 12.04 -0.90
CA ALA A 48 0.05 13.13 -0.20
C ALA A 48 -0.97 13.81 -1.12
N GLY A 49 -2.03 14.36 -0.51
CA GLY A 49 -3.08 15.06 -1.23
C GLY A 49 -4.18 14.16 -1.81
N LEU A 50 -4.23 12.88 -1.43
CA LEU A 50 -5.33 11.98 -1.75
C LEU A 50 -6.17 11.71 -0.50
N GLY A 51 -7.50 11.80 -0.65
CA GLY A 51 -8.44 11.39 0.39
C GLY A 51 -8.51 9.86 0.49
N SER A 52 -8.90 9.34 1.66
CA SER A 52 -8.95 7.91 1.98
C SER A 52 -9.66 7.08 0.92
N GLN A 53 -10.84 7.51 0.44
CA GLN A 53 -11.60 6.79 -0.58
C GLN A 53 -10.79 6.56 -1.87
N ARG A 54 -10.16 7.61 -2.42
CA ARG A 54 -9.34 7.49 -3.64
C ARG A 54 -8.10 6.62 -3.41
N THR A 55 -7.55 6.68 -2.21
CA THR A 55 -6.41 5.85 -1.82
C THR A 55 -6.82 4.38 -1.74
N ASP A 56 -7.99 4.07 -1.17
CA ASP A 56 -8.54 2.70 -1.10
C ASP A 56 -8.84 2.16 -2.51
N GLU A 57 -9.41 2.99 -3.40
CA GLU A 57 -9.63 2.65 -4.82
C GLU A 57 -8.31 2.31 -5.55
N LEU A 58 -7.26 3.12 -5.35
CA LEU A 58 -5.93 2.81 -5.87
C LEU A 58 -5.36 1.52 -5.28
N GLY A 59 -5.56 1.28 -3.99
CA GLY A 59 -5.12 0.04 -3.35
C GLY A 59 -5.74 -1.19 -4.00
N ARG A 60 -7.06 -1.17 -4.22
CA ARG A 60 -7.77 -2.26 -4.90
C ARG A 60 -7.27 -2.46 -6.33
N GLU A 61 -7.07 -1.38 -7.08
CA GLU A 61 -6.59 -1.45 -8.46
C GLU A 61 -5.17 -2.02 -8.59
N PHE A 62 -4.32 -1.78 -7.59
CA PHE A 62 -2.94 -2.26 -7.57
C PHE A 62 -2.74 -3.45 -6.60
N ASP A 63 -3.83 -4.19 -6.31
CA ASP A 63 -3.83 -5.42 -5.50
C ASP A 63 -3.10 -5.29 -4.16
N GLN A 64 -3.25 -4.15 -3.48
CA GLN A 64 -2.70 -3.94 -2.15
C GLN A 64 -3.56 -4.63 -1.10
N ALA A 65 -2.92 -5.36 -0.19
CA ALA A 65 -3.60 -5.99 0.95
C ALA A 65 -4.08 -4.95 1.99
N GLY A 66 -3.38 -3.82 2.07
CA GLY A 66 -3.74 -2.74 2.96
C GLY A 66 -2.88 -1.50 2.72
N ILE A 67 -3.30 -0.39 3.32
CA ILE A 67 -2.66 0.92 3.17
C ILE A 67 -2.47 1.55 4.54
N LEU A 68 -1.27 2.08 4.78
CA LEU A 68 -1.00 2.96 5.92
C LEU A 68 -1.40 4.40 5.55
N GLY A 69 -2.36 4.96 6.28
CA GLY A 69 -2.90 6.30 6.04
C GLY A 69 -2.99 7.11 7.33
N TRP A 70 -2.75 8.42 7.22
CA TRP A 70 -2.88 9.34 8.36
C TRP A 70 -3.14 10.76 7.89
N SER A 71 -3.75 11.55 8.78
CA SER A 71 -3.76 13.01 8.70
C SER A 71 -2.59 13.56 9.51
N ARG A 72 -2.14 14.77 9.17
CA ARG A 72 -1.07 15.43 9.95
C ARG A 72 -1.50 15.57 11.40
N GLY A 73 -0.68 15.05 12.32
CA GLY A 73 -0.94 15.09 13.76
C GLY A 73 -1.73 13.89 14.30
N GLU A 74 -2.29 13.06 13.42
CA GLU A 74 -3.06 11.87 13.80
C GLU A 74 -2.20 10.60 13.79
N PRO A 75 -2.53 9.60 14.62
CA PRO A 75 -1.91 8.28 14.56
C PRO A 75 -2.05 7.65 13.17
N VAL A 76 -1.04 6.88 12.77
CA VAL A 76 -1.11 6.06 11.56
C VAL A 76 -2.15 4.96 11.75
N ARG A 77 -3.01 4.78 10.74
CA ARG A 77 -3.99 3.69 10.68
C ARG A 77 -3.65 2.76 9.53
N LEU A 78 -3.79 1.47 9.76
CA LEU A 78 -3.72 0.42 8.74
C LEU A 78 -5.13 0.13 8.24
N ARG A 79 -5.41 0.50 6.99
CA ARG A 79 -6.68 0.20 6.33
C ARG A 79 -6.51 -1.08 5.51
N MET A 80 -7.15 -2.15 5.94
CA MET A 80 -7.09 -3.46 5.28
C MET A 80 -8.11 -3.54 4.15
N LEU A 81 -7.62 -3.84 2.95
CA LEU A 81 -8.40 -4.05 1.72
C LEU A 81 -8.64 -5.54 1.46
N MET A 82 -8.54 -6.33 2.52
CA MET A 82 -8.82 -7.76 2.54
C MET A 82 -9.84 -8.02 3.64
N PRO A 83 -10.59 -9.13 3.57
CA PRO A 83 -11.49 -9.52 4.64
C PRO A 83 -10.74 -9.73 5.95
N ALA A 84 -11.36 -9.32 7.06
CA ALA A 84 -10.86 -9.63 8.39
C ALA A 84 -10.84 -11.15 8.61
N PRO A 85 -9.73 -11.73 9.11
CA PRO A 85 -9.77 -13.10 9.58
C PRO A 85 -10.72 -13.20 10.80
N PRO A 86 -11.33 -14.38 11.03
CA PRO A 86 -12.41 -14.54 12.00
C PRO A 86 -12.08 -14.09 13.43
N ASP A 87 -10.80 -14.20 13.82
CA ASP A 87 -10.28 -13.81 15.12
C ASP A 87 -9.93 -12.32 15.23
N ALA A 88 -9.57 -11.66 14.11
CA ALA A 88 -9.22 -10.24 14.11
C ALA A 88 -10.44 -9.31 14.08
N ALA A 89 -11.55 -9.72 13.45
CA ALA A 89 -12.77 -8.91 13.34
C ALA A 89 -13.35 -8.52 14.72
N GLY A 90 -13.18 -9.39 15.73
CA GLY A 90 -13.63 -9.16 17.11
C GLY A 90 -12.55 -8.60 18.05
N ALA A 91 -11.28 -8.53 17.63
CA ALA A 91 -10.16 -8.18 18.49
C ALA A 91 -10.06 -6.67 18.80
N GLY A 92 -10.79 -5.83 18.07
CA GLY A 92 -10.85 -4.38 18.34
C GLY A 92 -9.49 -3.68 18.25
N LEU A 93 -8.68 -4.04 17.25
CA LEU A 93 -7.35 -3.45 17.05
C LEU A 93 -7.48 -1.94 16.78
N PRO A 94 -7.03 -1.05 17.68
CA PRO A 94 -7.43 0.37 17.68
C PRO A 94 -6.93 1.17 16.47
N HIS A 95 -5.89 0.67 15.80
CA HIS A 95 -5.24 1.30 14.65
C HIS A 95 -5.43 0.53 13.35
N VAL A 96 -6.29 -0.49 13.33
CA VAL A 96 -6.56 -1.30 12.13
C VAL A 96 -8.04 -1.14 11.75
N ASP A 97 -8.26 -0.70 10.52
CA ASP A 97 -9.59 -0.56 9.92
C ASP A 97 -9.75 -1.66 8.85
N TRP A 98 -10.63 -2.63 9.08
CA TRP A 98 -11.04 -3.58 8.04
C TRP A 98 -12.18 -2.96 7.24
N ILE A 99 -11.99 -2.75 5.93
CA ILE A 99 -12.96 -2.01 5.11
C ILE A 99 -13.60 -2.82 3.96
N GLU A 100 -13.31 -4.12 3.92
CA GLU A 100 -13.96 -5.13 3.06
C GLU A 100 -14.79 -6.13 3.88
#